data_AF-A0A6L8V5V9-F1
#
_entry.id   AF-A0A6L8V5V9-F1
#
_cell.length_a   1.000
_cell.length_b   1.000
_cell.length_c   1.000
_cell.angle_alpha   90.00
_cell.angle_beta   90.00
_cell.angle_gamma   90.00
#
_symmetry.space_group_name_H-M   'P 1'
#
loop_
_entity.id
_entity.type
_entity.pdbx_description
1 polymer ?
#
loop_
_entity_poly.entity_id
_entity_poly.type
_entity_poly.pdbx_seq_one_letter_code
_entity_poly.pdbx_strand_id
1 'polypeptide(L)'
;MSKRIGITILLSLIGLTLLLTPLSAKRSQDIYYQDQVAVLMYHHIHDTDTSSSTITSTLFQNQLQFLLSKGYHFISLNEFKQYLAGATVPSNAVLVTFDDGYQSFYTGAYPILKSLRVPAVNFVITHDLADPMASYIPSMSKEQISEMTHATNFIDIGCHTDSLHNKLPSGDAALVGRLDAEGDDAYKQRVLQDTQACVGKLAGLTDAPLDAMAYPYGITSPAATEQIQKAGIRYAFTISPEMATRSADHLLIPRINAGSPGITPELLDRSIQRRIQAQPGSAPLRVDAAAAVAQLGGSASAEGGALRLRLGQEAFTLQVNAAEATRGSARVKLKEPVLREHGQVTIALDDLSALVGLPLVYTPATGTVAARVAPSVKSN
;
A
#
# COMPACT_ATOMS: atom_id res chain seq x y z
N MET A 1 33.42 -32.13 -56.39
CA MET A 1 33.75 -31.70 -55.01
C MET A 1 32.79 -30.65 -54.41
N SER A 2 31.60 -30.38 -54.95
CA SER A 2 30.75 -29.25 -54.49
C SER A 2 29.45 -29.63 -53.75
N LYS A 3 29.02 -30.90 -53.73
CA LYS A 3 27.73 -31.30 -53.11
C LYS A 3 27.81 -31.80 -51.65
N ARG A 4 29.01 -32.04 -51.11
CA ARG A 4 29.19 -32.54 -49.72
C ARG A 4 29.48 -31.45 -48.68
N ILE A 5 29.77 -30.21 -49.10
CA ILE A 5 30.08 -29.11 -48.17
C ILE A 5 28.80 -28.35 -47.75
N GLY A 6 27.77 -28.31 -48.61
CA GLY A 6 26.51 -27.61 -48.30
C GLY A 6 25.64 -28.27 -47.23
N ILE A 7 25.73 -29.60 -47.08
CA ILE A 7 24.90 -30.33 -46.10
C ILE A 7 25.49 -30.21 -44.68
N THR A 8 26.80 -30.10 -44.54
CA THR A 8 27.46 -29.97 -43.23
C THR A 8 27.28 -28.57 -42.62
N ILE A 9 27.16 -27.52 -43.43
CA ILE A 9 26.90 -26.15 -42.95
C ILE A 9 25.42 -25.95 -42.58
N LEU A 10 24.49 -26.64 -43.26
CA LEU A 10 23.06 -26.54 -42.93
C LEU A 10 22.71 -27.30 -41.63
N LEU A 11 23.38 -28.41 -41.35
CA LEU A 11 23.21 -29.16 -40.10
C LEU A 11 23.87 -28.47 -38.88
N SER A 12 24.91 -27.67 -39.07
CA SER A 12 25.49 -26.88 -37.97
C SER A 12 24.65 -25.64 -37.63
N LEU A 13 23.97 -25.01 -38.60
CA LEU A 13 23.05 -23.89 -38.34
C LEU A 13 21.73 -24.30 -37.69
N ILE A 14 21.20 -25.50 -38.03
CA ILE A 14 20.03 -26.05 -37.35
C ILE A 14 20.40 -26.58 -35.95
N GLY A 15 21.61 -27.14 -35.78
CA GLY A 15 22.14 -27.52 -34.47
C GLY A 15 22.42 -26.35 -33.54
N LEU A 16 22.81 -25.17 -34.08
CA LEU A 16 23.09 -23.98 -33.28
C LEU A 16 21.83 -23.15 -32.94
N THR A 17 20.74 -23.31 -33.70
CA THR A 17 19.45 -22.67 -33.38
C THR A 17 18.63 -23.46 -32.35
N LEU A 18 18.89 -24.77 -32.19
CA LEU A 18 18.26 -25.62 -31.17
C LEU A 18 18.95 -25.58 -29.79
N LEU A 19 20.07 -24.86 -29.65
CA LEU A 19 20.81 -24.69 -28.39
C LEU A 19 20.64 -23.30 -27.74
N LEU A 20 19.79 -22.45 -28.33
CA LEU A 20 19.34 -21.20 -27.73
C LEU A 20 17.84 -21.31 -27.40
N THR A 21 17.46 -22.33 -26.62
CA THR A 21 16.38 -22.06 -25.66
C THR A 21 16.92 -20.91 -24.82
N PRO A 22 16.30 -19.72 -24.78
CA PRO A 22 16.60 -18.85 -23.67
C PRO A 22 16.38 -19.73 -22.45
N LEU A 23 17.39 -19.88 -21.59
CA LEU A 23 17.08 -20.04 -20.19
C LEU A 23 16.30 -18.77 -19.86
N SER A 24 14.99 -18.77 -20.13
CA SER A 24 14.03 -18.19 -19.24
C SER A 24 14.30 -18.94 -17.95
N ALA A 25 15.28 -18.44 -17.19
CA ALA A 25 15.25 -18.53 -15.75
C ALA A 25 13.81 -18.15 -15.44
N LYS A 26 13.00 -19.15 -15.12
CA LYS A 26 11.63 -18.98 -14.69
C LYS A 26 11.77 -18.09 -13.47
N ARG A 27 11.66 -16.76 -13.66
CA ARG A 27 11.70 -15.81 -12.56
C ARG A 27 10.71 -16.39 -11.57
N SER A 28 11.14 -16.65 -10.34
CA SER A 28 10.25 -17.09 -9.29
C SER A 28 9.18 -16.02 -9.19
N GLN A 29 8.01 -16.25 -9.79
CA GLN A 29 6.85 -15.40 -9.62
C GLN A 29 6.20 -15.86 -8.33
N ASP A 30 6.92 -15.65 -7.23
CA ASP A 30 6.38 -15.92 -5.91
C ASP A 30 5.14 -15.05 -5.76
N ILE A 31 3.98 -15.67 -5.57
CA ILE A 31 2.76 -14.95 -5.28
C ILE A 31 2.72 -14.75 -3.77
N TYR A 32 2.95 -13.51 -3.32
CA TYR A 32 2.88 -13.13 -1.92
C TYR A 32 1.45 -12.79 -1.51
N TYR A 33 0.71 -12.10 -2.38
CA TYR A 33 -0.69 -11.74 -2.17
C TYR A 33 -1.47 -11.60 -3.47
N GLN A 34 -2.79 -11.73 -3.35
CA GLN A 34 -3.76 -11.49 -4.42
C GLN A 34 -4.91 -10.65 -3.83
N ASP A 35 -5.63 -9.97 -4.71
CA ASP A 35 -6.85 -9.22 -4.34
C ASP A 35 -6.61 -8.14 -3.26
N GLN A 36 -5.42 -7.55 -3.27
CA GLN A 36 -5.01 -6.40 -2.44
C GLN A 36 -3.97 -5.62 -3.22
N VAL A 37 -3.81 -4.35 -2.89
CA VAL A 37 -2.82 -3.48 -3.50
C VAL A 37 -1.95 -2.85 -2.41
N ALA A 38 -0.64 -2.95 -2.56
CA ALA A 38 0.28 -2.14 -1.77
C ALA A 38 0.34 -0.74 -2.40
N VAL A 39 -0.12 0.29 -1.68
CA VAL A 39 0.00 1.67 -2.14
C VAL A 39 1.23 2.29 -1.50
N LEU A 40 2.23 2.65 -2.30
CA LEU A 40 3.50 3.21 -1.82
C LEU A 40 3.45 4.73 -1.85
N MET A 41 3.96 5.37 -0.81
CA MET A 41 4.02 6.83 -0.69
C MET A 41 5.47 7.32 -0.69
N TYR A 42 5.73 8.29 -1.56
CA TYR A 42 6.97 9.04 -1.72
C TYR A 42 6.71 10.56 -1.68
N HIS A 43 7.75 11.37 -1.48
CA HIS A 43 7.64 12.84 -1.54
C HIS A 43 8.76 13.42 -2.41
N HIS A 44 9.95 13.63 -1.85
CA HIS A 44 11.06 14.29 -2.53
C HIS A 44 12.10 13.28 -3.04
N ILE A 45 12.49 13.41 -4.31
CA ILE A 45 13.64 12.72 -4.89
C ILE A 45 14.84 13.67 -5.04
N HIS A 46 15.84 13.56 -4.17
CA HIS A 46 17.02 14.43 -4.21
C HIS A 46 18.26 13.69 -3.74
N ASP A 47 19.37 13.82 -4.47
CA ASP A 47 20.55 13.00 -4.23
C ASP A 47 21.43 13.46 -3.05
N THR A 48 21.26 14.70 -2.60
CA THR A 48 22.08 15.30 -1.54
C THR A 48 21.30 15.80 -0.32
N ASP A 49 19.96 15.87 -0.38
CA ASP A 49 19.15 16.27 0.77
C ASP A 49 18.87 15.02 1.63
N THR A 50 19.04 15.16 2.94
CA THR A 50 18.97 14.08 3.92
C THR A 50 17.74 14.16 4.82
N SER A 51 16.77 15.00 4.44
CA SER A 51 15.48 15.10 5.12
C SER A 51 14.74 13.75 5.15
N SER A 52 13.92 13.53 6.19
CA SER A 52 13.31 12.23 6.48
C SER A 52 12.33 11.70 5.42
N SER A 53 11.83 12.58 4.55
CA SER A 53 10.91 12.25 3.45
C SER A 53 11.57 12.40 2.08
N THR A 54 12.90 12.47 2.05
CA THR A 54 13.71 12.60 0.84
C THR A 54 14.50 11.32 0.62
N ILE A 55 14.46 10.79 -0.61
CA ILE A 55 15.32 9.68 -1.03
C ILE A 55 16.10 10.05 -2.29
N THR A 56 17.24 9.41 -2.49
CA THR A 56 18.02 9.60 -3.72
C THR A 56 17.32 8.94 -4.92
N SER A 57 17.59 9.44 -6.12
CA SER A 57 17.11 8.85 -7.37
C SER A 57 17.58 7.39 -7.50
N THR A 58 18.80 7.11 -7.04
CA THR A 58 19.38 5.76 -7.02
C THR A 58 18.61 4.83 -6.07
N LEU A 59 18.28 5.28 -4.86
CA LEU A 59 17.53 4.46 -3.92
C LEU A 59 16.12 4.17 -4.45
N PHE A 60 15.45 5.19 -5.01
CA PHE A 60 14.14 5.03 -5.63
C PHE A 60 14.18 4.00 -6.78
N GLN A 61 15.13 4.13 -7.70
CA GLN A 61 15.32 3.18 -8.80
C GLN A 61 15.55 1.76 -8.30
N ASN A 62 16.42 1.59 -7.30
CA ASN A 62 16.74 0.29 -6.73
C ASN A 62 15.52 -0.35 -6.06
N GLN A 63 14.69 0.42 -5.36
CA GLN A 63 13.45 -0.08 -4.77
C GLN A 63 12.49 -0.63 -5.84
N LEU A 64 12.24 0.13 -6.91
CA LEU A 64 11.33 -0.31 -7.98
C LEU A 64 11.87 -1.54 -8.72
N GLN A 65 13.16 -1.54 -9.07
CA GLN A 65 13.80 -2.67 -9.74
C GLN A 65 13.78 -3.93 -8.87
N PHE A 66 13.98 -3.79 -7.57
CA PHE A 66 13.90 -4.89 -6.62
C PHE A 66 12.49 -5.50 -6.59
N LEU A 67 11.45 -4.68 -6.46
CA LEU A 67 10.06 -5.15 -6.51
C LEU A 67 9.74 -5.82 -7.86
N LEU A 68 10.15 -5.24 -8.99
CA LEU A 68 10.02 -5.88 -10.31
C LEU A 68 10.73 -7.24 -10.36
N SER A 69 11.92 -7.35 -9.76
CA SER A 69 12.69 -8.60 -9.72
C SER A 69 12.02 -9.69 -8.87
N LYS A 70 11.22 -9.28 -7.88
CA LYS A 70 10.44 -10.13 -6.96
C LYS A 70 9.04 -10.46 -7.48
N GLY A 71 8.68 -10.01 -8.69
CA GLY A 71 7.40 -10.33 -9.32
C GLY A 71 6.22 -9.49 -8.82
N TYR A 72 6.50 -8.28 -8.32
CA TYR A 72 5.45 -7.28 -8.09
C TYR A 72 4.98 -6.67 -9.42
N HIS A 73 3.69 -6.34 -9.49
CA HIS A 73 3.07 -5.76 -10.67
C HIS A 73 2.59 -4.34 -10.37
N PHE A 74 3.19 -3.36 -11.01
CA PHE A 74 2.79 -1.97 -10.84
C PHE A 74 1.53 -1.68 -11.66
N ILE A 75 0.53 -1.06 -11.03
CA ILE A 75 -0.76 -0.73 -11.64
C ILE A 75 -0.98 0.79 -11.66
N SER A 76 -1.74 1.25 -12.64
CA SER A 76 -2.20 2.63 -12.77
C SER A 76 -3.27 2.98 -11.72
N LEU A 77 -3.52 4.28 -11.53
CA LEU A 77 -4.62 4.73 -10.68
C LEU A 77 -5.97 4.25 -11.21
N ASN A 78 -6.15 4.22 -12.53
CA ASN A 78 -7.38 3.73 -13.15
C ASN A 78 -7.61 2.23 -12.86
N GLU A 79 -6.58 1.39 -12.98
CA GLU A 79 -6.68 -0.03 -12.60
C GLU A 79 -6.98 -0.19 -11.10
N PHE A 80 -6.37 0.63 -10.25
CA PHE A 80 -6.67 0.65 -8.83
C PHE A 80 -8.13 1.05 -8.53
N LYS A 81 -8.67 2.07 -9.21
CA LYS A 81 -10.08 2.47 -9.09
C LYS A 81 -11.03 1.37 -9.58
N GLN A 82 -10.71 0.71 -10.69
CA GLN A 82 -11.48 -0.43 -11.20
C GLN A 82 -11.48 -1.59 -10.21
N TYR A 83 -10.34 -1.84 -9.56
CA TYR A 83 -10.22 -2.84 -8.52
C TYR A 83 -11.15 -2.57 -7.33
N LEU A 84 -11.16 -1.34 -6.81
CA LEU A 84 -12.09 -0.94 -5.77
C LEU A 84 -13.55 -1.08 -6.24
N ALA A 85 -13.82 -0.89 -7.53
CA ALA A 85 -15.14 -1.09 -8.13
C ALA A 85 -15.50 -2.56 -8.46
N GLY A 86 -14.64 -3.54 -8.14
CA GLY A 86 -14.93 -4.96 -8.32
C GLY A 86 -14.10 -5.70 -9.37
N ALA A 87 -13.26 -5.01 -10.15
CA ALA A 87 -12.36 -5.66 -11.10
C ALA A 87 -11.22 -6.41 -10.39
N THR A 88 -10.57 -7.35 -11.07
CA THR A 88 -9.39 -8.07 -10.56
C THR A 88 -8.12 -7.25 -10.72
N VAL A 89 -7.15 -7.45 -9.83
CA VAL A 89 -5.77 -6.96 -9.97
C VAL A 89 -4.80 -8.13 -10.17
N PRO A 90 -3.63 -7.91 -10.80
CA PRO A 90 -2.58 -8.91 -10.81
C PRO A 90 -2.14 -9.27 -9.38
N SER A 91 -1.60 -10.47 -9.21
CA SER A 91 -0.91 -10.85 -7.96
C SER A 91 0.19 -9.84 -7.65
N ASN A 92 0.46 -9.60 -6.36
CA ASN A 92 1.50 -8.66 -5.92
C ASN A 92 1.32 -7.24 -6.48
N ALA A 93 0.08 -6.75 -6.62
CA ALA A 93 -0.21 -5.44 -7.19
C ALA A 93 0.28 -4.28 -6.33
N VAL A 94 0.92 -3.30 -6.96
CA VAL A 94 1.50 -2.10 -6.32
C VAL A 94 1.05 -0.84 -7.04
N LEU A 95 0.57 0.15 -6.29
CA LEU A 95 0.34 1.50 -6.80
C LEU A 95 1.41 2.43 -6.23
N VAL A 96 2.09 3.21 -7.09
CA VAL A 96 3.09 4.20 -6.65
C VAL A 96 2.45 5.58 -6.57
N THR A 97 2.60 6.24 -5.44
CA THR A 97 2.09 7.60 -5.20
C THR A 97 3.18 8.52 -4.69
N PHE A 98 3.10 9.78 -5.09
CA PHE A 98 3.95 10.88 -4.66
C PHE A 98 3.08 12.02 -4.14
N ASP A 99 3.51 12.65 -3.07
CA ASP A 99 2.84 13.83 -2.51
C ASP A 99 3.62 15.12 -2.85
N ASP A 100 3.02 16.26 -2.51
CA ASP A 100 3.53 17.63 -2.59
C ASP A 100 3.66 18.27 -3.97
N GLY A 101 3.87 17.51 -5.04
CA GLY A 101 4.02 18.09 -6.39
C GLY A 101 5.38 18.73 -6.65
N TYR A 102 6.43 18.31 -5.94
CA TYR A 102 7.79 18.83 -6.11
C TYR A 102 8.35 18.61 -7.53
N GLN A 103 9.15 19.57 -7.99
CA GLN A 103 9.85 19.51 -9.28
C GLN A 103 10.73 18.26 -9.42
N SER A 104 11.25 17.75 -8.31
CA SER A 104 12.01 16.51 -8.24
C SER A 104 11.25 15.27 -8.73
N PHE A 105 9.91 15.28 -8.70
CA PHE A 105 9.14 14.23 -9.36
C PHE A 105 9.40 14.25 -10.87
N TYR A 106 9.37 15.42 -11.50
CA TYR A 106 9.62 15.56 -12.94
C TYR A 106 11.09 15.28 -13.31
N THR A 107 12.05 15.80 -12.53
CA THR A 107 13.48 15.70 -12.89
C THR A 107 14.13 14.40 -12.43
N GLY A 108 13.70 13.84 -11.30
CA GLY A 108 14.27 12.63 -10.69
C GLY A 108 13.41 11.38 -10.89
N ALA A 109 12.14 11.41 -10.47
CA ALA A 109 11.29 10.22 -10.47
C ALA A 109 10.80 9.81 -11.88
N TYR A 110 10.27 10.77 -12.64
CA TYR A 110 9.59 10.54 -13.91
C TYR A 110 10.49 9.86 -14.97
N PRO A 111 11.78 10.22 -15.15
CA PRO A 111 12.65 9.50 -16.08
C PRO A 111 12.83 8.02 -15.69
N ILE A 112 12.94 7.73 -14.39
CA ILE A 112 13.04 6.35 -13.88
C ILE A 112 11.74 5.59 -14.13
N LEU A 113 10.60 6.16 -13.72
CA LEU A 113 9.26 5.59 -13.94
C LEU A 113 9.02 5.29 -15.42
N LYS A 114 9.38 6.23 -16.31
CA LYS A 114 9.29 6.06 -17.77
C LYS A 114 10.19 4.95 -18.30
N SER A 115 11.43 4.86 -17.83
CA SER A 115 12.37 3.81 -18.24
C SER A 115 11.92 2.40 -17.81
N LEU A 116 11.29 2.30 -16.63
CA LEU A 116 10.80 1.04 -16.06
C LEU A 116 9.35 0.72 -16.46
N ARG A 117 8.66 1.66 -17.13
CA ARG A 117 7.21 1.62 -17.43
C ARG A 117 6.37 1.35 -16.18
N VAL A 118 6.69 2.04 -15.09
CA VAL A 118 5.96 1.96 -13.82
C VAL A 118 4.94 3.09 -13.76
N PRO A 119 3.64 2.80 -13.68
CA PRO A 119 2.62 3.81 -13.45
C PRO A 119 2.77 4.47 -12.07
N ALA A 120 2.42 5.75 -11.98
CA ALA A 120 2.45 6.49 -10.72
C ALA A 120 1.41 7.61 -10.69
N VAL A 121 1.10 8.07 -9.48
CA VAL A 121 0.22 9.23 -9.22
C VAL A 121 1.02 10.28 -8.48
N ASN A 122 0.89 11.55 -8.87
CA ASN A 122 1.41 12.68 -8.10
C ASN A 122 0.27 13.55 -7.55
N PHE A 123 0.14 13.64 -6.24
CA PHE A 123 -0.80 14.51 -5.55
C PHE A 123 -0.17 15.89 -5.35
N VAL A 124 -0.71 16.90 -6.03
CA VAL A 124 -0.10 18.22 -6.18
C VAL A 124 -0.74 19.24 -5.24
N ILE A 125 0.10 19.99 -4.51
CA ILE A 125 -0.33 21.20 -3.80
C ILE A 125 -0.40 22.33 -4.83
N THR A 126 -1.55 22.99 -4.97
CA THR A 126 -1.76 23.86 -6.14
C THR A 126 -1.51 25.35 -5.90
N HIS A 127 -1.26 25.81 -4.67
CA HIS A 127 -1.02 27.25 -4.43
C HIS A 127 0.20 27.80 -5.19
N ASP A 128 1.25 26.99 -5.33
CA ASP A 128 2.51 27.37 -5.97
C ASP A 128 2.51 27.22 -7.49
N LEU A 129 1.45 26.71 -8.12
CA LEU A 129 1.45 26.50 -9.58
C LEU A 129 1.60 27.79 -10.40
N ALA A 130 1.33 28.94 -9.80
CA ALA A 130 1.54 30.25 -10.43
C ALA A 130 3.00 30.73 -10.33
N ASP A 131 3.72 30.32 -9.29
CA ASP A 131 5.13 30.61 -9.07
C ASP A 131 5.81 29.38 -8.44
N PRO A 132 6.21 28.38 -9.24
CA PRO A 132 6.71 27.11 -8.71
C PRO A 132 8.02 27.23 -7.92
N MET A 133 8.69 28.40 -7.98
CA MET A 133 9.93 28.69 -7.26
C MET A 133 9.70 29.48 -5.96
N ALA A 134 8.45 29.81 -5.62
CA ALA A 134 8.12 30.57 -4.41
C ALA A 134 8.40 29.79 -3.12
N SER A 135 8.27 28.46 -3.17
CA SER A 135 8.56 27.55 -2.07
C SER A 135 10.03 27.15 -2.00
N TYR A 136 10.50 26.83 -0.78
CA TYR A 136 11.89 26.41 -0.55
C TYR A 136 12.29 25.17 -1.36
N ILE A 137 11.39 24.19 -1.44
CA ILE A 137 11.50 23.09 -2.39
C ILE A 137 10.65 23.47 -3.61
N PRO A 138 11.27 23.59 -4.80
CA PRO A 138 10.54 23.94 -6.01
C PRO A 138 9.43 22.95 -6.33
N SER A 139 8.29 23.47 -6.77
CA SER A 139 7.16 22.71 -7.30
C SER A 139 7.31 22.48 -8.80
N MET A 140 6.61 21.49 -9.35
CA MET A 140 6.52 21.33 -10.80
C MET A 140 5.78 22.53 -11.43
N SER A 141 6.20 22.92 -12.63
CA SER A 141 5.43 23.86 -13.44
C SER A 141 4.21 23.19 -14.09
N LYS A 142 3.25 24.00 -14.56
CA LYS A 142 2.09 23.49 -15.31
C LYS A 142 2.50 22.78 -16.59
N GLU A 143 3.54 23.28 -17.26
CA GLU A 143 4.09 22.69 -18.48
C GLU A 143 4.73 21.33 -18.17
N GLN A 144 5.48 21.22 -17.08
CA GLN A 144 6.03 19.95 -16.63
C GLN A 144 4.92 18.95 -16.36
N ILE A 145 3.90 19.33 -15.57
CA ILE A 145 2.75 18.47 -15.25
C ILE A 145 2.04 18.03 -16.54
N SER A 146 1.71 18.97 -17.42
CA SER A 146 1.04 18.69 -18.69
C SER A 146 1.88 17.77 -19.59
N GLU A 147 3.20 17.96 -19.64
CA GLU A 147 4.07 17.09 -20.41
C GLU A 147 4.00 15.64 -19.91
N MET A 148 4.18 15.38 -18.61
CA MET A 148 4.20 14.00 -18.09
C MET A 148 2.85 13.28 -18.27
N THR A 149 1.74 13.99 -18.04
CA THR A 149 0.38 13.42 -18.11
C THR A 149 -0.10 13.15 -19.53
N HIS A 150 0.41 13.88 -20.55
CA HIS A 150 0.04 13.65 -21.95
C HIS A 150 1.09 12.85 -22.72
N ALA A 151 2.38 12.94 -22.36
CA ALA A 151 3.44 12.17 -23.01
C ALA A 151 3.44 10.69 -22.61
N THR A 152 2.77 10.35 -21.51
CA THR A 152 2.58 8.98 -21.05
C THR A 152 1.12 8.76 -20.68
N ASN A 153 0.66 7.52 -20.79
CA ASN A 153 -0.68 7.13 -20.34
C ASN A 153 -0.69 6.51 -18.94
N PHE A 154 0.40 6.68 -18.17
CA PHE A 154 0.59 6.01 -16.88
C PHE A 154 1.04 6.94 -15.74
N ILE A 155 1.16 8.24 -15.99
CA ILE A 155 1.37 9.25 -14.94
C ILE A 155 0.06 10.01 -14.74
N ASP A 156 -0.59 9.75 -13.61
CA ASP A 156 -1.77 10.47 -13.17
C ASP A 156 -1.41 11.56 -12.18
N ILE A 157 -2.30 12.54 -12.03
CA ILE A 157 -2.21 13.56 -10.99
C ILE A 157 -3.49 13.59 -10.15
N GLY A 158 -3.37 14.07 -8.92
CA GLY A 158 -4.50 14.29 -8.03
C GLY A 158 -4.28 15.51 -7.14
N CYS A 159 -5.27 15.82 -6.32
CA CYS A 159 -5.23 16.97 -5.43
C CYS A 159 -4.45 16.69 -4.13
N HIS A 160 -3.64 17.65 -3.66
CA HIS A 160 -3.08 17.65 -2.31
C HIS A 160 -3.39 18.94 -1.55
N THR A 161 -4.63 19.42 -1.70
CA THR A 161 -5.13 20.75 -1.29
C THR A 161 -4.57 21.89 -2.12
N ASP A 162 -5.23 23.04 -2.08
CA ASP A 162 -4.67 24.26 -2.67
C ASP A 162 -3.68 24.91 -1.71
N SER A 163 -4.17 25.34 -0.56
CA SER A 163 -3.45 26.14 0.44
C SER A 163 -3.60 25.60 1.87
N LEU A 164 -4.10 24.36 2.04
CA LEU A 164 -4.33 23.74 3.36
C LEU A 164 -3.29 22.67 3.72
N HIS A 165 -2.16 22.62 3.02
CA HIS A 165 -1.01 21.77 3.34
C HIS A 165 -0.08 22.42 4.38
N ASN A 166 -0.65 22.85 5.50
CA ASN A 166 0.08 23.45 6.61
C ASN A 166 -0.50 23.02 7.96
N LYS A 167 0.24 23.32 9.02
CA LYS A 167 -0.27 23.25 10.40
C LYS A 167 -0.80 24.62 10.81
N LEU A 168 -1.93 24.62 11.50
CA LEU A 168 -2.43 25.81 12.19
C LEU A 168 -1.59 26.10 13.44
N PRO A 169 -1.69 27.30 14.04
CA PRO A 169 -1.04 27.58 15.33
C PRO A 169 -1.41 26.59 16.44
N SER A 170 -2.59 25.96 16.37
CA SER A 170 -3.00 24.88 17.29
C SER A 170 -2.20 23.57 17.14
N GLY A 171 -1.46 23.41 16.04
CA GLY A 171 -0.78 22.16 15.67
C GLY A 171 -1.61 21.22 14.80
N ASP A 172 -2.90 21.52 14.60
CA ASP A 172 -3.78 20.73 13.73
C ASP A 172 -3.42 20.91 12.26
N ALA A 173 -3.70 19.89 11.43
CA ALA A 173 -3.65 20.05 9.98
C ALA A 173 -4.73 21.04 9.53
N ALA A 174 -4.41 22.02 8.70
CA ALA A 174 -5.34 23.08 8.31
C ALA A 174 -6.61 22.57 7.61
N LEU A 175 -6.54 21.41 6.94
CA LEU A 175 -7.69 20.74 6.34
C LEU A 175 -8.75 20.28 7.37
N VAL A 176 -8.35 20.04 8.62
CA VAL A 176 -9.21 19.49 9.68
C VAL A 176 -9.38 20.46 10.86
N GLY A 177 -8.33 21.18 11.19
CA GLY A 177 -8.32 22.17 12.26
C GLY A 177 -9.15 23.40 11.92
N ARG A 178 -9.53 24.12 12.97
CA ARG A 178 -10.32 25.35 12.89
C ARG A 178 -9.43 26.55 13.11
N LEU A 179 -9.69 27.62 12.36
CA LEU A 179 -9.07 28.92 12.60
C LEU A 179 -9.69 29.58 13.85
N ASP A 180 -8.99 30.56 14.40
CA ASP A 180 -9.47 31.31 15.56
C ASP A 180 -10.80 32.01 15.23
N ALA A 181 -11.80 31.80 16.10
CA ALA A 181 -13.18 32.27 15.93
C ALA A 181 -13.91 31.76 14.66
N GLU A 182 -13.44 30.67 14.04
CA GLU A 182 -14.09 30.07 12.88
C GLU A 182 -15.28 29.19 13.27
N GLY A 183 -16.49 29.61 12.85
CA GLY A 183 -17.70 28.81 12.99
C GLY A 183 -17.73 27.60 12.03
N ASP A 184 -18.59 26.62 12.33
CA ASP A 184 -18.72 25.36 11.57
C ASP A 184 -18.95 25.54 10.08
N ASP A 185 -19.83 26.48 9.69
CA ASP A 185 -20.14 26.72 8.28
C ASP A 185 -18.96 27.37 7.55
N ALA A 186 -18.24 28.28 8.21
CA ALA A 186 -17.04 28.89 7.65
C ALA A 186 -15.93 27.85 7.42
N TYR A 187 -15.71 26.97 8.40
CA TYR A 187 -14.78 25.84 8.27
C TYR A 187 -15.15 24.94 7.09
N LYS A 188 -16.41 24.51 6.98
CA LYS A 188 -16.87 23.67 5.87
C LYS A 188 -16.69 24.36 4.52
N GLN A 189 -17.04 25.63 4.42
CA GLN A 189 -16.85 26.40 3.19
C GLN A 189 -15.37 26.54 2.81
N ARG A 190 -14.48 26.79 3.78
CA ARG A 190 -13.04 26.87 3.53
C ARG A 190 -12.48 25.56 2.97
N VAL A 191 -12.83 24.41 3.57
CA VAL A 191 -12.39 23.09 3.07
C VAL A 191 -12.94 22.80 1.67
N LEU A 192 -14.22 23.08 1.44
CA LEU A 192 -14.87 22.88 0.14
C LEU A 192 -14.20 23.74 -0.95
N GLN A 193 -14.03 25.04 -0.69
CA GLN A 193 -13.47 26.00 -1.65
C GLN A 193 -12.01 25.71 -1.95
N ASP A 194 -11.20 25.35 -0.95
CA ASP A 194 -9.81 24.95 -1.15
C ASP A 194 -9.71 23.71 -2.06
N THR A 195 -10.53 22.70 -1.79
CA THR A 195 -10.53 21.47 -2.60
C THR A 195 -11.01 21.73 -4.03
N GLN A 196 -12.03 22.59 -4.20
CA GLN A 196 -12.49 23.01 -5.53
C GLN A 196 -11.44 23.82 -6.29
N ALA A 197 -10.71 24.71 -5.60
CA ALA A 197 -9.62 25.46 -6.19
C ALA A 197 -8.49 24.53 -6.66
N CYS A 198 -8.15 23.53 -5.85
CA CYS A 198 -7.16 22.51 -6.20
C CYS A 198 -7.55 21.73 -7.45
N VAL A 199 -8.75 21.15 -7.48
CA VAL A 199 -9.25 20.44 -8.67
C VAL A 199 -9.32 21.36 -9.88
N GLY A 200 -9.80 22.60 -9.71
CA GLY A 200 -9.92 23.59 -10.79
C GLY A 200 -8.58 24.03 -11.37
N LYS A 201 -7.54 24.17 -10.55
CA LYS A 201 -6.19 24.55 -11.00
C LYS A 201 -5.46 23.42 -11.74
N LEU A 202 -5.78 22.17 -11.43
CA LEU A 202 -5.27 20.99 -12.14
C LEU A 202 -6.08 20.68 -13.41
N ALA A 203 -7.32 21.18 -13.51
CA ALA A 203 -8.16 20.99 -14.68
C ALA A 203 -7.47 21.52 -15.95
N GLY A 204 -7.46 20.71 -17.00
CA GLY A 204 -6.79 21.02 -18.27
C GLY A 204 -5.29 20.73 -18.30
N LEU A 205 -4.68 20.31 -17.18
CA LEU A 205 -3.31 19.78 -17.17
C LEU A 205 -3.26 18.27 -17.41
N THR A 206 -4.41 17.60 -17.44
CA THR A 206 -4.55 16.16 -17.70
C THR A 206 -5.92 15.87 -18.32
N ASP A 207 -5.98 14.82 -19.13
CA ASP A 207 -7.23 14.25 -19.64
C ASP A 207 -7.88 13.26 -18.66
N ALA A 208 -7.14 12.82 -17.64
CA ALA A 208 -7.64 11.87 -16.64
C ALA A 208 -8.61 12.53 -15.64
N PRO A 209 -9.58 11.78 -15.07
CA PRO A 209 -10.47 12.30 -14.04
C PRO A 209 -9.72 12.78 -12.79
N LEU A 210 -9.98 14.02 -12.37
CA LEU A 210 -9.45 14.62 -11.13
C LEU A 210 -10.39 14.35 -9.94
N ASP A 211 -10.53 13.08 -9.57
CA ASP A 211 -11.39 12.63 -8.47
C ASP A 211 -10.61 11.91 -7.35
N ALA A 212 -9.28 12.08 -7.32
CA ALA A 212 -8.39 11.52 -6.32
C ALA A 212 -7.61 12.60 -5.56
N MET A 213 -7.40 12.41 -4.24
CA MET A 213 -6.56 13.28 -3.41
C MET A 213 -5.75 12.53 -2.36
N ALA A 214 -4.64 13.09 -1.90
CA ALA A 214 -4.02 12.68 -0.65
C ALA A 214 -4.35 13.69 0.46
N TYR A 215 -4.67 13.22 1.66
CA TYR A 215 -4.83 14.11 2.81
C TYR A 215 -3.46 14.61 3.29
N PRO A 216 -3.27 15.93 3.54
CA PRO A 216 -2.07 16.45 4.19
C PRO A 216 -1.79 15.71 5.49
N TYR A 217 -0.56 15.21 5.65
CA TYR A 217 -0.14 14.41 6.80
C TYR A 217 -0.96 13.12 7.05
N GLY A 218 -1.82 12.73 6.10
CA GLY A 218 -2.80 11.66 6.25
C GLY A 218 -3.88 11.91 7.31
N ILE A 219 -4.05 13.14 7.77
CA ILE A 219 -5.00 13.51 8.84
C ILE A 219 -6.36 13.87 8.22
N THR A 220 -7.42 13.33 8.79
CA THR A 220 -8.80 13.49 8.30
C THR A 220 -9.79 13.66 9.44
N SER A 221 -10.99 14.16 9.13
CA SER A 221 -12.17 14.17 9.99
C SER A 221 -13.43 13.94 9.15
N PRO A 222 -14.53 13.42 9.73
CA PRO A 222 -15.80 13.26 9.00
C PRO A 222 -16.27 14.53 8.30
N ALA A 223 -16.13 15.70 8.96
CA ALA A 223 -16.55 16.97 8.40
C ALA A 223 -15.70 17.40 7.19
N ALA A 224 -14.37 17.19 7.25
CA ALA A 224 -13.48 17.44 6.12
C ALA A 224 -13.76 16.48 4.96
N THR A 225 -13.89 15.17 5.26
CA THR A 225 -14.19 14.12 4.28
C THR A 225 -15.49 14.42 3.51
N GLU A 226 -16.53 14.88 4.20
CA GLU A 226 -17.79 15.27 3.56
C GLU A 226 -17.59 16.45 2.58
N GLN A 227 -16.77 17.44 2.94
CA GLN A 227 -16.57 18.62 2.08
C GLN A 227 -15.69 18.32 0.86
N ILE A 228 -14.63 17.52 1.00
CA ILE A 228 -13.82 17.10 -0.17
C ILE A 228 -14.67 16.27 -1.15
N GLN A 229 -15.61 15.48 -0.63
CA GLN A 229 -16.50 14.66 -1.46
C GLN A 229 -17.47 15.55 -2.25
N LYS A 230 -18.02 16.60 -1.62
CA LYS A 230 -18.81 17.63 -2.31
C LYS A 230 -17.99 18.40 -3.37
N ALA A 231 -16.67 18.50 -3.21
CA ALA A 231 -15.78 19.07 -4.21
C ALA A 231 -15.53 18.14 -5.41
N GLY A 232 -16.03 16.90 -5.38
CA GLY A 232 -15.89 15.92 -6.47
C GLY A 232 -14.85 14.82 -6.22
N ILE A 233 -14.18 14.83 -5.08
CA ILE A 233 -13.24 13.76 -4.70
C ILE A 233 -14.01 12.47 -4.39
N ARG A 234 -13.55 11.36 -4.97
CA ARG A 234 -14.12 10.02 -4.78
C ARG A 234 -13.14 9.05 -4.14
N TYR A 235 -11.84 9.31 -4.29
CA TYR A 235 -10.75 8.50 -3.76
C TYR A 235 -9.82 9.38 -2.93
N ALA A 236 -9.62 9.08 -1.66
CA ALA A 236 -8.75 9.87 -0.79
C ALA A 236 -7.78 9.00 0.01
N PHE A 237 -6.49 9.36 -0.04
CA PHE A 237 -5.39 8.57 0.45
C PHE A 237 -4.86 9.10 1.80
N THR A 238 -4.68 8.18 2.76
CA THR A 238 -4.17 8.44 4.11
C THR A 238 -2.73 7.91 4.25
N ILE A 239 -2.15 7.98 5.45
CA ILE A 239 -0.83 7.37 5.74
C ILE A 239 -0.94 6.10 6.60
N SER A 240 -2.14 5.52 6.69
CA SER A 240 -2.37 4.26 7.41
C SER A 240 -1.53 3.16 6.78
N PRO A 241 -0.59 2.56 7.52
CA PRO A 241 0.40 1.66 6.94
C PRO A 241 -0.18 0.25 6.78
N GLU A 242 -1.13 0.09 5.86
CA GLU A 242 -1.85 -1.17 5.59
C GLU A 242 -1.95 -1.45 4.08
N MET A 243 -2.41 -2.65 3.73
CA MET A 243 -2.77 -2.99 2.35
C MET A 243 -4.14 -2.40 2.00
N ALA A 244 -4.31 -1.92 0.77
CA ALA A 244 -5.61 -1.54 0.25
C ALA A 244 -6.38 -2.78 -0.23
N THR A 245 -7.46 -3.13 0.47
CA THR A 245 -8.37 -4.22 0.14
C THR A 245 -9.65 -3.68 -0.52
N ARG A 246 -10.49 -4.56 -1.09
CA ARG A 246 -11.80 -4.17 -1.64
C ARG A 246 -12.74 -3.52 -0.62
N SER A 247 -12.56 -3.83 0.66
CA SER A 247 -13.35 -3.27 1.75
C SER A 247 -12.78 -1.95 2.27
N ALA A 248 -11.67 -1.45 1.70
CA ALA A 248 -11.16 -0.15 2.07
C ALA A 248 -12.18 0.93 1.73
N ASP A 249 -12.46 1.81 2.67
CA ASP A 249 -13.24 3.01 2.38
C ASP A 249 -12.48 3.82 1.32
N HIS A 250 -13.15 4.14 0.21
CA HIS A 250 -12.54 4.85 -0.92
C HIS A 250 -12.01 6.22 -0.49
N LEU A 251 -12.56 6.81 0.57
CA LEU A 251 -12.11 8.09 1.12
C LEU A 251 -11.08 7.95 2.26
N LEU A 252 -10.60 6.73 2.55
CA LEU A 252 -9.59 6.43 3.57
C LEU A 252 -8.58 5.37 3.10
N ILE A 253 -8.10 5.48 1.86
CA ILE A 253 -7.20 4.49 1.25
C ILE A 253 -5.86 4.47 2.01
N PRO A 254 -5.39 3.31 2.50
CA PRO A 254 -4.12 3.20 3.24
C PRO A 254 -2.90 3.31 2.32
N ARG A 255 -1.78 3.78 2.86
CA ARG A 255 -0.49 3.87 2.16
C ARG A 255 0.68 3.46 3.04
N ILE A 256 1.64 2.79 2.43
CA ILE A 256 2.90 2.36 3.04
C ILE A 256 3.96 3.39 2.69
N ASN A 257 4.57 4.02 3.71
CA ASN A 257 5.69 4.92 3.49
C ASN A 257 6.88 4.14 2.89
N ALA A 258 7.33 4.58 1.71
CA ALA A 258 8.50 4.04 1.00
C ALA A 258 9.59 5.12 0.79
N GLY A 259 9.24 6.40 0.92
CA GLY A 259 10.08 7.57 0.67
C GLY A 259 10.90 8.06 1.87
N SER A 260 11.33 7.16 2.76
CA SER A 260 12.29 7.51 3.82
C SER A 260 13.67 6.94 3.50
N PRO A 261 14.77 7.70 3.76
CA PRO A 261 16.12 7.32 3.34
C PRO A 261 16.63 6.01 3.97
N GLY A 262 16.07 5.62 5.12
CA GLY A 262 16.39 4.34 5.78
C GLY A 262 15.69 3.12 5.18
N ILE A 263 14.75 3.28 4.24
CA ILE A 263 13.99 2.18 3.66
C ILE A 263 14.75 1.61 2.45
N THR A 264 15.57 0.59 2.71
CA THR A 264 16.23 -0.17 1.62
C THR A 264 15.21 -0.96 0.79
N PRO A 265 15.56 -1.42 -0.42
CA PRO A 265 14.68 -2.27 -1.24
C PRO A 265 14.16 -3.51 -0.49
N GLU A 266 15.01 -4.18 0.29
CA GLU A 266 14.64 -5.36 1.09
C GLU A 266 13.73 -4.99 2.26
N LEU A 267 13.96 -3.82 2.88
CA LEU A 267 13.08 -3.32 3.94
C LEU A 267 11.71 -2.96 3.38
N LEU A 268 11.63 -2.39 2.18
CA LEU A 268 10.37 -2.10 1.52
C LEU A 268 9.57 -3.37 1.23
N ASP A 269 10.21 -4.39 0.63
CA ASP A 269 9.59 -5.71 0.39
C ASP A 269 9.07 -6.34 1.69
N ARG A 270 9.90 -6.37 2.74
CA ARG A 270 9.47 -6.85 4.06
C ARG A 270 8.32 -6.02 4.65
N SER A 271 8.32 -4.71 4.42
CA SER A 271 7.29 -3.79 4.87
C SER A 271 5.95 -4.13 4.22
N ILE A 272 5.92 -4.38 2.90
CA ILE A 272 4.73 -4.82 2.19
C ILE A 272 4.27 -6.17 2.71
N GLN A 273 5.16 -7.17 2.78
CA GLN A 273 4.79 -8.53 3.18
C GLN A 273 4.22 -8.62 4.60
N ARG A 274 4.69 -7.79 5.54
CA ARG A 274 4.16 -7.73 6.92
C ARG A 274 2.73 -7.20 7.02
N ARG A 275 2.20 -6.58 5.96
CA ARG A 275 0.88 -5.93 5.94
C ARG A 275 -0.16 -6.73 5.17
N ILE A 276 0.25 -7.79 4.47
CA ILE A 276 -0.64 -8.69 3.72
C ILE A 276 -1.74 -9.20 4.64
N GLN A 277 -2.99 -8.99 4.23
CA GLN A 277 -4.15 -9.51 4.92
C GLN A 277 -4.49 -10.91 4.38
N ALA A 278 -5.12 -11.78 5.17
CA ALA A 278 -5.63 -13.05 4.64
C ALA A 278 -6.88 -12.78 3.77
N GLN A 279 -7.03 -13.49 2.65
CA GLN A 279 -8.20 -13.32 1.76
C GLN A 279 -9.34 -14.27 2.13
N PRO A 280 -10.61 -13.81 2.11
CA PRO A 280 -11.76 -14.71 2.19
C PRO A 280 -11.73 -15.73 1.05
N GLY A 281 -11.71 -17.03 1.36
CA GLY A 281 -11.67 -18.11 0.37
C GLY A 281 -10.27 -18.56 -0.08
N SER A 282 -9.21 -17.88 0.35
CA SER A 282 -7.89 -18.53 0.42
C SER A 282 -7.90 -19.56 1.55
N ALA A 283 -7.15 -20.67 1.41
CA ALA A 283 -6.98 -21.59 2.54
C ALA A 283 -6.58 -20.75 3.75
N PRO A 284 -7.32 -20.84 4.87
CA PRO A 284 -7.13 -19.93 6.00
C PRO A 284 -5.68 -19.98 6.42
N LEU A 285 -5.05 -18.83 6.64
CA LEU A 285 -3.70 -18.81 7.20
C LEU A 285 -3.75 -19.51 8.55
N ARG A 286 -3.16 -20.70 8.63
CA ARG A 286 -3.16 -21.51 9.84
C ARG A 286 -1.88 -21.25 10.63
N VAL A 287 -2.02 -21.10 11.94
CA VAL A 287 -0.90 -20.95 12.87
C VAL A 287 -0.92 -22.07 13.90
N ASP A 288 0.25 -22.46 14.40
CA ASP A 288 0.35 -23.29 15.60
C ASP A 288 -0.26 -22.51 16.77
N ALA A 289 -1.39 -23.00 17.28
CA ALA A 289 -2.17 -22.33 18.30
C ALA A 289 -1.38 -22.15 19.61
N ALA A 290 -0.54 -23.12 19.98
CA ALA A 290 0.27 -23.06 21.19
C ALA A 290 1.38 -22.01 21.05
N ALA A 291 2.08 -22.02 19.92
CA ALA A 291 3.15 -21.06 19.64
C ALA A 291 2.61 -19.63 19.51
N ALA A 292 1.48 -19.44 18.82
CA ALA A 292 0.84 -18.14 18.65
C ALA A 292 0.42 -17.53 19.99
N VAL A 293 -0.24 -18.30 20.86
CA VAL A 293 -0.64 -17.82 22.19
C VAL A 293 0.58 -17.53 23.07
N ALA A 294 1.64 -18.33 22.99
CA ALA A 294 2.88 -18.06 23.72
C ALA A 294 3.51 -16.71 23.31
N GLN A 295 3.50 -16.38 22.02
CA GLN A 295 4.00 -15.09 21.52
C GLN A 295 3.15 -13.89 21.96
N LEU A 296 1.88 -14.12 22.28
CA LEU A 296 0.98 -13.12 22.89
C LEU A 296 1.14 -13.03 24.42
N GLY A 297 2.06 -13.80 25.02
CA GLY A 297 2.28 -13.84 26.47
C GLY A 297 1.40 -14.83 27.23
N GLY A 298 0.78 -15.77 26.51
CA GLY A 298 -0.06 -16.83 27.07
C GLY A 298 0.66 -18.17 27.26
N SER A 299 -0.11 -19.21 27.58
CA SER A 299 0.38 -20.58 27.73
C SER A 299 -0.58 -21.61 27.12
N ALA A 300 -0.08 -22.81 26.85
CA ALA A 300 -0.85 -23.90 26.26
C ALA A 300 -0.55 -25.24 26.92
N SER A 301 -1.55 -26.12 27.01
CA SER A 301 -1.41 -27.51 27.45
C SER A 301 -2.34 -28.45 26.67
N ALA A 302 -1.88 -29.67 26.41
CA ALA A 302 -2.68 -30.70 25.75
C ALA A 302 -3.28 -31.66 26.78
N GLU A 303 -4.60 -31.87 26.75
CA GLU A 303 -5.29 -32.79 27.66
C GLU A 303 -6.49 -33.43 26.94
N GLY A 304 -6.60 -34.77 26.96
CA GLY A 304 -7.78 -35.48 26.45
C GLY A 304 -8.10 -35.27 24.97
N GLY A 305 -7.09 -34.99 24.12
CA GLY A 305 -7.29 -34.75 22.69
C GLY A 305 -7.65 -33.30 22.32
N ALA A 306 -7.82 -32.43 23.32
CA ALA A 306 -8.03 -30.99 23.15
C ALA A 306 -6.74 -30.20 23.46
N LEU A 307 -6.64 -28.98 22.91
CA LEU A 307 -5.62 -28.01 23.29
C LEU A 307 -6.24 -26.92 24.17
N ARG A 308 -5.76 -26.77 25.40
CA ARG A 308 -6.14 -25.67 26.29
C ARG A 308 -5.14 -24.53 26.14
N LEU A 309 -5.66 -23.33 25.99
CA LEU A 309 -4.90 -22.08 25.86
C LEU A 309 -5.26 -21.17 27.02
N ARG A 310 -4.32 -20.36 27.50
CA ARG A 310 -4.57 -19.28 28.46
C ARG A 310 -3.93 -18.00 27.97
N LEU A 311 -4.68 -16.90 28.03
CA LEU A 311 -4.18 -15.55 27.75
C LEU A 311 -4.79 -14.60 28.80
N GLY A 312 -3.93 -14.00 29.63
CA GLY A 312 -4.38 -13.27 30.81
C GLY A 312 -5.19 -14.15 31.78
N GLN A 313 -6.40 -13.72 32.15
CA GLN A 313 -7.30 -14.50 33.01
C GLN A 313 -8.21 -15.46 32.23
N GLU A 314 -8.22 -15.39 30.90
CA GLU A 314 -9.11 -16.18 30.08
C GLU A 314 -8.49 -17.53 29.72
N ALA A 315 -9.35 -18.55 29.65
CA ALA A 315 -9.00 -19.90 29.23
C ALA A 315 -9.84 -20.29 28.02
N PHE A 316 -9.20 -20.90 27.04
CA PHE A 316 -9.82 -21.36 25.81
C PHE A 316 -9.54 -22.84 25.62
N THR A 317 -10.49 -23.59 25.06
CA THR A 317 -10.27 -25.00 24.69
C THR A 317 -10.58 -25.20 23.22
N LEU A 318 -9.59 -25.69 22.46
CA LEU A 318 -9.71 -26.05 21.06
C LEU A 318 -9.95 -27.55 20.93
N GLN A 319 -11.04 -27.94 20.27
CA GLN A 319 -11.33 -29.34 19.96
C GLN A 319 -10.76 -29.69 18.59
N VAL A 320 -9.80 -30.61 18.54
CA VAL A 320 -9.15 -31.02 17.28
C VAL A 320 -10.18 -31.73 16.38
N ASN A 321 -10.15 -31.41 15.08
CA ASN A 321 -11.09 -31.85 14.05
C ASN A 321 -12.52 -31.32 14.20
N ALA A 322 -12.71 -30.22 14.93
CA ALA A 322 -14.00 -29.54 15.07
C ALA A 322 -13.88 -28.03 14.76
N ALA A 323 -14.93 -27.45 14.19
CA ALA A 323 -15.09 -26.00 14.02
C ALA A 323 -15.74 -25.35 15.26
N GLU A 324 -15.30 -25.78 16.44
CA GLU A 324 -15.84 -25.35 17.74
C GLU A 324 -14.69 -25.20 18.76
N ALA A 325 -14.77 -24.15 19.55
CA ALA A 325 -13.92 -23.89 20.70
C ALA A 325 -14.75 -23.49 21.92
N THR A 326 -14.12 -23.41 23.09
CA THR A 326 -14.72 -22.74 24.25
C THR A 326 -13.90 -21.56 24.70
N ARG A 327 -14.56 -20.54 25.26
CA ARG A 327 -13.98 -19.43 26.03
C ARG A 327 -14.62 -19.47 27.42
N GLY A 328 -13.86 -19.89 28.42
CA GLY A 328 -14.44 -20.32 29.70
C GLY A 328 -15.43 -21.48 29.50
N SER A 329 -16.69 -21.27 29.92
CA SER A 329 -17.79 -22.23 29.70
C SER A 329 -18.60 -21.98 28.42
N ALA A 330 -18.40 -20.85 27.74
CA ALA A 330 -19.15 -20.49 26.55
C ALA A 330 -18.58 -21.18 25.30
N ARG A 331 -19.46 -21.70 24.44
CA ARG A 331 -19.09 -22.26 23.14
C ARG A 331 -18.91 -21.15 22.11
N VAL A 332 -17.87 -21.25 21.31
CA VAL A 332 -17.53 -20.32 20.23
C VAL A 332 -17.47 -21.13 18.93
N LYS A 333 -18.30 -20.75 17.97
CA LYS A 333 -18.27 -21.35 16.63
C LYS A 333 -17.11 -20.74 15.84
N LEU A 334 -16.27 -21.60 15.27
CA LEU A 334 -15.17 -21.20 14.39
C LEU A 334 -15.64 -21.24 12.94
N LYS A 335 -15.01 -20.46 12.08
CA LYS A 335 -15.23 -20.52 10.63
C LYS A 335 -14.62 -21.79 10.04
N GLU A 336 -13.45 -22.18 10.55
CA GLU A 336 -12.65 -23.30 10.06
C GLU A 336 -12.42 -24.34 11.17
N PRO A 337 -12.29 -25.63 10.83
CA PRO A 337 -11.98 -26.64 11.84
C PRO A 337 -10.56 -26.42 12.40
N VAL A 338 -10.39 -26.71 13.69
CA VAL A 338 -9.06 -26.91 14.29
C VAL A 338 -8.49 -28.22 13.75
N LEU A 339 -7.23 -28.23 13.33
CA LEU A 339 -6.62 -29.38 12.68
C LEU A 339 -5.34 -29.80 13.40
N ARG A 340 -4.88 -31.02 13.11
CA ARG A 340 -3.54 -31.47 13.49
C ARG A 340 -2.70 -31.63 12.23
N GLU A 341 -1.70 -30.79 12.08
CA GLU A 341 -0.81 -30.75 10.92
C GLU A 341 0.64 -30.86 11.41
N HIS A 342 1.40 -31.82 10.86
CA HIS A 342 2.80 -32.05 11.25
C HIS A 342 3.03 -32.18 12.77
N GLY A 343 2.06 -32.74 13.50
CA GLY A 343 2.12 -32.92 14.96
C GLY A 343 1.64 -31.71 15.77
N GLN A 344 1.47 -30.54 15.16
CA GLN A 344 0.99 -29.31 15.80
C GLN A 344 -0.52 -29.19 15.69
N VAL A 345 -1.15 -28.55 16.68
CA VAL A 345 -2.56 -28.18 16.62
C VAL A 345 -2.66 -26.80 15.99
N THR A 346 -3.24 -26.74 14.80
CA THR A 346 -3.33 -25.51 14.02
C THR A 346 -4.75 -24.95 14.03
N ILE A 347 -4.85 -23.63 14.02
CA ILE A 347 -6.11 -22.87 13.95
C ILE A 347 -5.97 -21.77 12.90
N ALA A 348 -7.05 -21.41 12.21
CA ALA A 348 -7.08 -20.23 11.35
C ALA A 348 -6.77 -18.96 12.16
N LEU A 349 -5.91 -18.08 11.65
CA LEU A 349 -5.50 -16.86 12.35
C LEU A 349 -6.70 -15.95 12.69
N ASP A 350 -7.68 -15.85 11.77
CA ASP A 350 -8.90 -15.06 11.97
C ASP A 350 -9.78 -15.64 13.08
N ASP A 351 -9.88 -16.97 13.16
CA ASP A 351 -10.63 -17.64 14.21
C ASP A 351 -9.93 -17.49 15.57
N LEU A 352 -8.60 -17.56 15.61
CA LEU A 352 -7.83 -17.27 16.83
C LEU A 352 -8.00 -15.82 17.26
N SER A 353 -7.89 -14.87 16.33
CA SER A 353 -8.10 -13.42 16.52
C SER A 353 -9.47 -13.12 17.12
N ALA A 354 -10.53 -13.71 16.55
CA ALA A 354 -11.89 -13.60 17.07
C ALA A 354 -12.04 -14.26 18.45
N LEU A 355 -11.44 -15.44 18.65
CA LEU A 355 -11.52 -16.18 19.90
C LEU A 355 -10.88 -15.41 21.07
N VAL A 356 -9.68 -14.85 20.86
CA VAL A 356 -8.95 -14.08 21.90
C VAL A 356 -9.42 -12.61 21.98
N GLY A 357 -10.24 -12.15 21.04
CA GLY A 357 -10.75 -10.77 21.01
C GLY A 357 -9.67 -9.71 20.73
N LEU A 358 -8.61 -10.08 20.03
CA LEU A 358 -7.51 -9.17 19.65
C LEU A 358 -7.32 -9.28 18.14
N PRO A 359 -7.25 -8.16 17.39
CA PRO A 359 -6.89 -8.21 15.99
C PRO A 359 -5.47 -8.73 15.86
N LEU A 360 -5.26 -9.91 15.26
CA LEU A 360 -3.92 -10.51 15.12
C LEU A 360 -3.31 -10.25 13.74
N VAL A 361 -1.99 -10.18 13.69
CA VAL A 361 -1.18 -10.13 12.47
C VAL A 361 -0.13 -11.24 12.54
N TYR A 362 0.06 -11.95 11.42
CA TYR A 362 1.12 -12.94 11.25
C TYR A 362 2.20 -12.40 10.31
N THR A 363 3.47 -12.59 10.66
CA THR A 363 4.62 -12.23 9.83
C THR A 363 5.25 -13.50 9.26
N PRO A 364 5.06 -13.81 7.96
CA PRO A 364 5.59 -15.03 7.35
C PRO A 364 7.11 -15.16 7.45
N ALA A 365 7.83 -14.05 7.32
CA ALA A 365 9.30 -14.02 7.36
C ALA A 365 9.91 -14.50 8.69
N THR A 366 9.18 -14.35 9.79
CA THR A 366 9.64 -14.69 11.15
C THR A 366 8.78 -15.77 11.80
N GLY A 367 7.67 -16.16 11.17
CA GLY A 367 6.68 -17.06 11.78
C GLY A 367 6.01 -16.48 13.02
N THR A 368 5.97 -15.14 13.17
CA THR A 368 5.51 -14.50 14.41
C THR A 368 4.07 -14.00 14.33
N VAL A 369 3.30 -14.19 15.40
CA VAL A 369 1.95 -13.67 15.63
C VAL A 369 2.01 -12.55 16.68
N ALA A 370 1.37 -11.41 16.40
CA ALA A 370 1.27 -10.28 17.32
C ALA A 370 -0.11 -9.60 17.25
N ALA A 371 -0.48 -8.84 18.28
CA ALA A 371 -1.68 -8.01 18.26
C ALA A 371 -1.45 -6.74 17.41
N ARG A 372 -2.43 -6.37 16.57
CA ARG A 372 -2.45 -5.14 15.79
C ARG A 372 -2.69 -3.96 16.73
N VAL A 373 -1.79 -2.99 16.73
CA VAL A 373 -1.96 -1.72 17.42
C VAL A 373 -2.27 -0.67 16.35
N ALA A 374 -3.49 -0.12 16.36
CA ALA A 374 -3.83 1.00 15.49
C ALA A 374 -3.09 2.27 15.96
N PRO A 375 -2.61 3.13 15.05
CA PRO A 375 -2.16 4.47 15.43
C PRO A 375 -3.37 5.27 15.89
N SER A 376 -3.55 5.43 17.20
CA SER A 376 -4.50 6.40 17.76
C SER A 376 -3.78 7.72 18.02
N VAL A 377 -4.43 8.85 17.70
CA VAL A 377 -4.06 10.14 18.29
C VAL A 377 -4.01 9.94 19.80
N LYS A 378 -2.91 10.31 20.45
CA LYS A 378 -2.90 10.39 21.91
C LYS A 378 -3.98 11.40 22.29
N SER A 379 -5.09 10.93 22.86
CA SER A 379 -5.94 11.78 23.67
C SER A 379 -5.08 12.25 24.85
N ASN A 380 -4.69 13.52 24.83
CA ASN A 380 -4.29 14.19 26.06
C ASN A 380 -5.55 14.50 26.86
#